data_AF-A0ABD5XFJ6-F1
#
_entry.id   AF-A0ABD5XFJ6-F1
#
_cell.length_a   1.000
_cell.length_b   1.000
_cell.length_c   1.000
_cell.angle_alpha   90.00
_cell.angle_beta   90.00
_cell.angle_gamma   90.00
#
_symmetry.space_group_name_H-M   'P 1'
#
loop_
_entity.id
_entity.type
_entity.pdbx_description
1 polymer ?
#
loop_
_entity_poly.entity_id
_entity_poly.type
_entity_poly.pdbx_seq_one_letter_code
_entity_poly.pdbx_strand_id
1 'polypeptide(L)' 'MAVSKAVTGEVEQDVSETVVRNRSRYADLLHRPDPDSDDTRPACPTRESEKEYTTVPAAAYLGHYKLCGNPACFGGDWR' A
#
# COMPACT_ATOMS: atom_id res chain seq x y z
N MET A 1 14.44 -33.27 14.45
CA MET A 1 15.15 -31.98 14.43
C MET A 1 15.03 -31.40 13.02
N ALA A 2 14.49 -30.19 12.95
CA ALA A 2 14.26 -29.26 11.82
C ALA A 2 14.29 -29.77 10.36
N VAL A 3 13.11 -29.78 9.73
CA VAL A 3 12.97 -29.70 8.27
C VAL A 3 12.95 -28.22 7.90
N SER A 4 14.01 -27.74 7.25
CA SER A 4 14.08 -26.40 6.69
C SER A 4 13.11 -26.30 5.51
N LYS A 5 11.94 -25.71 5.73
CA LYS A 5 11.03 -25.34 4.65
C LYS A 5 11.59 -24.07 4.02
N ALA A 6 12.33 -24.23 2.94
CA ALA A 6 12.70 -23.11 2.07
C ALA A 6 11.40 -22.49 1.54
N VAL A 7 11.03 -21.33 2.08
CA VAL A 7 10.06 -20.44 1.43
C VAL A 7 10.86 -19.72 0.35
N THR A 8 10.89 -20.33 -0.83
CA THR A 8 11.05 -19.58 -2.08
C THR A 8 9.72 -18.88 -2.32
N GLY A 9 9.48 -17.82 -1.57
CA GLY A 9 8.50 -16.80 -1.96
C GLY A 9 9.25 -15.88 -2.90
N GLU A 10 9.04 -16.04 -4.19
CA GLU A 10 9.32 -15.01 -5.17
C GLU A 10 8.93 -13.66 -4.57
N VAL A 11 9.93 -12.79 -4.39
CA VAL A 11 9.71 -11.38 -4.09
C VAL A 11 9.33 -10.75 -5.43
N GLU A 12 8.18 -11.16 -5.97
CA GLU A 12 7.41 -10.26 -6.82
C GLU A 12 7.07 -9.09 -5.91
N GLN A 13 7.49 -7.90 -6.31
CA GLN A 13 7.08 -6.66 -5.64
C GLN A 13 5.58 -6.48 -5.94
N ASP A 14 4.78 -7.29 -5.25
CA ASP A 14 3.34 -7.41 -5.40
C ASP A 14 2.73 -6.11 -4.88
N VAL A 15 2.38 -5.23 -5.82
CA VAL A 15 1.41 -4.19 -5.51
C VAL A 15 0.15 -4.95 -5.15
N SER A 16 -0.13 -5.03 -3.84
CA SER A 16 -1.30 -5.72 -3.32
C SER A 16 -2.51 -5.38 -4.19
N GLU A 17 -3.32 -6.39 -4.52
CA GLU A 17 -4.53 -6.21 -5.36
C GLU A 17 -5.41 -5.06 -4.86
N THR A 18 -5.28 -4.75 -3.58
CA THR A 18 -5.88 -3.61 -2.91
C THR A 18 -4.84 -2.62 -2.37
N VAL A 19 -5.16 -1.33 -2.51
CA VAL A 19 -4.40 -0.19 -2.00
C VAL A 19 -5.26 0.66 -1.10
N VAL A 20 -4.64 1.44 -0.22
CA VAL A 20 -5.34 2.36 0.65
C VAL A 20 -5.25 3.77 0.07
N ARG A 21 -6.40 4.43 -0.10
CA ARG A 21 -6.44 5.85 -0.46
C ARG A 21 -7.06 6.67 0.65
N ASN A 22 -6.63 7.92 0.75
CA ASN A 22 -7.28 8.88 1.61
C ASN A 22 -8.58 9.37 0.96
N ARG A 23 -9.68 9.48 1.72
CA ARG A 23 -10.99 9.92 1.20
C ARG A 23 -11.09 11.44 0.98
N SER A 24 -10.04 12.19 1.31
CA SER A 24 -9.96 13.61 1.01
C SER A 24 -10.08 13.86 -0.50
N ARG A 25 -10.83 14.89 -0.88
CA ARG A 25 -10.96 15.34 -2.27
C ARG A 25 -9.64 15.83 -2.89
N TYR A 26 -8.64 16.10 -2.06
CA TYR A 26 -7.33 16.58 -2.48
C TYR A 26 -6.26 15.48 -2.51
N ALA A 27 -6.62 14.26 -2.07
CA ALA A 27 -5.68 13.16 -2.10
C ALA A 27 -5.58 12.60 -3.52
N ASP A 28 -4.35 12.56 -4.03
CA ASP A 28 -3.98 11.97 -5.31
C ASP A 28 -3.02 10.79 -5.14
N LEU A 29 -2.79 10.36 -3.90
CA LEU A 29 -1.86 9.28 -3.55
C LEU A 29 -2.57 7.99 -3.13
N LEU A 30 -2.05 6.88 -3.63
CA LEU A 30 -2.35 5.51 -3.21
C LEU A 30 -1.23 5.01 -2.31
N HIS A 31 -1.59 4.44 -1.18
CA HIS A 31 -0.68 3.90 -0.18
C HIS A 31 -0.77 2.38 -0.14
N ARG A 32 0.33 1.76 0.26
CA ARG A 32 0.33 0.34 0.61
C ARG A 32 -0.49 0.16 1.89
N PRO A 33 -1.41 -0.81 1.96
CA PRO A 33 -2.05 -1.18 3.21
C PRO A 33 -0.99 -1.59 4.25
N ASP A 34 -1.22 -1.25 5.51
CA ASP A 34 -0.38 -1.70 6.62
C ASP A 34 -0.49 -3.22 6.78
N PRO A 35 0.58 -4.01 6.56
CA PRO A 35 0.53 -5.47 6.69
C PRO A 35 0.43 -5.93 8.15
N ASP A 36 0.79 -5.07 9.10
CA ASP A 36 0.82 -5.37 10.52
C ASP A 36 -0.46 -4.90 11.24
N SER A 37 -1.43 -4.34 10.50
CA SER A 37 -2.69 -3.82 11.03
C SER A 37 -3.89 -4.23 10.17
N ASP A 38 -4.92 -4.80 10.79
CA ASP A 38 -6.22 -5.05 10.14
C ASP A 38 -7.03 -3.76 9.89
N ASP A 39 -6.55 -2.61 10.40
CA ASP A 39 -7.21 -1.33 10.16
C ASP A 39 -6.96 -0.84 8.73
N THR A 40 -7.91 -0.09 8.19
CA THR A 40 -7.74 0.58 6.90
C THR A 40 -6.79 1.77 7.05
N ARG A 41 -5.49 1.49 7.12
CA ARG A 41 -4.43 2.47 7.30
C ARG A 41 -3.27 2.22 6.34
N PRO A 42 -2.54 3.29 5.95
CA PRO A 42 -1.35 3.14 5.15
C PRO A 42 -0.19 2.60 5.99
N ALA A 43 0.69 1.80 5.37
CA ALA A 43 1.93 1.33 6.00
C ALA A 43 2.92 2.46 6.32
N CYS A 44 2.87 3.57 5.58
CA CYS A 44 3.73 4.71 5.85
C CYS A 44 3.17 5.61 6.97
N PRO A 45 4.05 6.25 7.78
CA PRO A 45 3.63 7.30 8.70
C PRO A 45 3.22 8.54 7.91
N THR A 46 1.99 8.54 7.38
CA THR A 46 1.41 9.74 6.79
C THR A 46 1.23 10.77 7.89
N ARG A 47 1.43 12.07 7.57
CA ARG A 47 0.90 13.13 8.43
C ARG A 47 -0.57 12.81 8.69
N GLU A 48 -0.93 12.70 9.97
CA GLU A 48 -2.25 12.32 10.44
C GLU A 48 -3.29 13.08 9.63
N SER A 49 -3.93 12.39 8.69
CA SER A 49 -4.95 13.02 7.91
C SER A 49 -6.21 12.97 8.73
N GLU A 50 -6.86 14.11 8.92
CA GLU A 50 -8.16 14.20 9.59
C GLU A 50 -9.27 13.46 8.83
N LYS A 51 -8.95 12.87 7.66
CA LYS A 51 -9.84 12.13 6.80
C LYS A 51 -9.56 10.65 6.86
N GLU A 52 -10.64 9.90 6.88
CA GLU A 52 -10.62 8.44 6.84
C GLU A 52 -9.96 7.92 5.57
N TYR A 53 -9.35 6.75 5.71
CA TYR A 53 -8.78 5.99 4.63
C TYR A 53 -9.77 4.92 4.16
N THR A 54 -9.61 4.45 2.93
CA THR A 54 -10.42 3.37 2.38
C THR A 54 -9.59 2.45 1.49
N THR A 55 -9.83 1.16 1.59
CA THR A 55 -9.23 0.14 0.74
C THR A 55 -9.97 0.09 -0.59
N VAL A 56 -9.21 0.17 -1.68
CA VAL A 56 -9.73 0.18 -3.06
C VAL A 56 -8.90 -0.75 -3.95
N PRO A 57 -9.47 -1.31 -5.02
CA PRO A 57 -8.70 -2.13 -5.97
C PRO A 57 -7.65 -1.29 -6.70
N ALA A 58 -6.39 -1.72 -6.70
CA ALA A 58 -5.27 -0.97 -7.29
C ALA A 58 -5.52 -0.68 -8.78
N ALA A 59 -5.92 -1.70 -9.54
CA ALA A 59 -6.12 -1.63 -10.98
C ALA A 59 -7.12 -0.55 -11.43
N ALA A 60 -8.13 -0.24 -10.61
CA ALA A 60 -9.13 0.79 -10.94
C ALA A 60 -8.63 2.22 -10.69
N TYR A 61 -7.58 2.41 -9.88
CA TYR A 61 -7.15 3.72 -9.41
C TYR A 61 -5.77 4.14 -9.90
N LEU A 62 -4.91 3.20 -10.29
CA LEU A 62 -3.57 3.48 -10.81
C LEU A 62 -3.55 4.39 -12.06
N GLY A 63 -4.64 4.46 -12.83
CA GLY A 63 -4.76 5.37 -13.98
C GLY A 63 -5.04 6.84 -13.60
N HIS A 64 -5.45 7.11 -12.36
CA HIS A 64 -5.87 8.45 -11.91
C HIS A 64 -5.11 8.96 -10.70
N TYR A 65 -4.42 8.07 -9.98
CA TYR A 65 -3.70 8.36 -8.75
C TYR A 65 -2.25 7.92 -8.86
N LYS A 66 -1.38 8.60 -8.11
CA LYS A 66 0.03 8.27 -8.01
C LYS A 66 0.28 7.36 -6.82
N LEU A 67 1.30 6.53 -6.89
CA LEU A 67 1.73 5.75 -5.74
C LEU A 67 2.48 6.62 -4.74
N CYS A 68 2.31 6.31 -3.46
CA CYS A 68 3.01 7.02 -2.39
C CYS A 68 4.53 6.83 -2.52
N GLY A 69 5.23 7.97 -2.53
CA GLY A 69 6.69 8.06 -2.58
C GLY A 69 7.44 7.49 -1.38
N ASN A 70 6.73 7.11 -0.32
CA ASN A 70 7.36 6.65 0.91
C ASN A 70 7.87 5.22 0.73
N PRO A 71 9.14 4.90 1.10
CA PRO A 71 9.68 3.54 1.00
C PRO A 71 8.93 2.50 1.83
N ALA A 72 8.24 2.91 2.91
CA ALA A 72 7.35 2.01 3.66
C ALA A 72 6.08 1.65 2.87
N CYS A 73 5.72 2.43 1.85
CA CYS A 73 4.70 2.07 0.87
C CYS A 73 5.33 1.48 -0.39
N PHE A 74 5.62 2.33 -1.38
CA PHE A 74 6.10 1.92 -2.70
C PHE A 74 7.42 2.62 -3.10
N GLY A 75 7.93 3.55 -2.28
CA GLY A 75 9.18 4.26 -2.57
C GLY A 75 9.13 5.23 -3.75
N GLY A 76 7.95 5.44 -4.36
CA GLY A 76 7.77 6.37 -5.48
C GLY A 76 8.26 5.87 -6.83
N ASP A 77 8.89 4.70 -6.88
CA ASP A 77 9.33 4.06 -8.11
C ASP A 77 8.48 2.81 -8.33
N TRP A 78 7.48 2.94 -9.19
CA TRP A 78 6.85 1.81 -9.84
C TRP A 78 7.04 2.01 -11.34
N ARG A 79 7.87 1.16 -11.92
CA ARG A 79 8.15 1.04 -13.35
C ARG A 79 8.17 -0.42 -13.74
#